data_AF-A0A1Q3TYL6-F1
#
_entry.id   AF-A0A1Q3TYL6-F1
#
_cell.length_a   1.000
_cell.length_b   1.000
_cell.length_c   1.000
_cell.angle_alpha   90.00
_cell.angle_beta   90.00
_cell.angle_gamma   90.00
#
_symmetry.space_group_name_H-M   'P 1'
#
loop_
_entity.id
_entity.type
_entity.pdbx_description
1 polymer ?
#
loop_
_entity_poly.entity_id
_entity_poly.type
_entity_poly.pdbx_seq_one_letter_code
_entity_poly.pdbx_strand_id
1 'polypeptide(L)'
;MWYIKKKPEFLHMKRAIHFIPILLLILLYAPVQAQNDSLATANNGRMNASTAPVADSLNGLTDLFAKKEYSITYTLTIDAKNKRSIAETYNGGAKTLYIKGNKAKLVFASLMRIQYIYFTAVTLPAKKVAVITKESGKPKYYMALDAKEWKEYNKKYDSAICRFTNDSLQILNYWCKKAFLILPDQNELIIYYYPARPNKTARAAEPMFKCIPGIVMQYEFHKNNKQKIVYSATDISFLPIDDNIFQFKPAQYIRKKYIPGKADQVNKKNLPVIEEDEL
;
A
#
# COMPACT_ATOMS: atom_id res chain seq x y z
N MET A 1 53.65 36.23 2.38
CA MET A 1 52.58 35.68 1.52
C MET A 1 51.98 34.46 2.21
N TRP A 2 50.96 34.63 3.05
CA TRP A 2 49.96 33.59 3.40
C TRP A 2 48.67 34.32 3.80
N TYR A 3 47.57 33.85 3.22
CA TYR A 3 46.27 34.50 3.06
C TYR A 3 45.39 34.39 4.31
N ILE A 4 44.79 35.49 4.77
CA ILE A 4 43.66 35.50 5.71
C ILE A 4 42.39 35.67 4.90
N LYS A 5 41.53 34.64 4.82
CA LYS A 5 40.24 34.72 4.11
C LYS A 5 39.10 34.89 5.12
N LYS A 6 38.46 36.06 5.04
CA LYS A 6 37.31 36.53 5.84
C LYS A 6 36.06 35.66 5.68
N LYS A 7 35.27 35.57 6.75
CA LYS A 7 33.82 35.22 6.73
C LYS A 7 33.03 36.33 6.04
N PRO A 8 31.94 36.01 5.31
CA PRO A 8 30.88 36.97 5.02
C PRO A 8 29.70 36.83 6.00
N GLU A 9 29.30 37.97 6.52
CA GLU A 9 28.06 38.23 7.27
C GLU A 9 26.85 38.20 6.33
N PHE A 10 25.72 37.67 6.79
CA PHE A 10 24.44 37.74 6.08
C PHE A 10 23.73 39.05 6.43
N LEU A 11 23.53 39.87 5.41
CA LEU A 11 22.83 41.15 5.44
C LEU A 11 21.32 40.93 5.55
N HIS A 12 20.70 41.47 6.59
CA HIS A 12 19.26 41.76 6.62
C HIS A 12 19.00 43.01 5.77
N MET A 13 18.07 42.94 4.82
CA MET A 13 17.38 44.16 4.36
C MET A 13 15.92 43.90 4.02
N LYS A 14 15.10 44.78 4.59
CA LYS A 14 13.64 44.86 4.58
C LYS A 14 13.11 45.60 3.35
N ARG A 15 11.78 45.44 3.17
CA ARG A 15 10.75 46.36 2.60
C ARG A 15 10.16 45.84 1.28
N ALA A 16 8.88 45.44 1.20
CA ALA A 16 7.59 46.05 1.59
C ALA A 16 6.98 46.95 0.50
N ILE A 17 5.91 46.46 -0.12
CA ILE A 17 4.77 47.17 -0.77
C ILE A 17 3.63 46.12 -0.66
N HIS A 18 2.59 46.14 0.18
CA HIS A 18 1.60 47.09 0.73
C HIS A 18 0.47 47.53 -0.22
N PHE A 19 -0.75 47.21 0.24
CA PHE A 19 -2.13 47.60 -0.11
C PHE A 19 -2.92 46.75 -1.16
N ILE A 20 -3.93 45.90 -0.84
CA ILE A 20 -5.25 46.05 -0.11
C ILE A 20 -6.36 46.60 -1.05
N PRO A 21 -7.67 46.24 -0.96
CA PRO A 21 -8.43 45.02 -0.55
C PRO A 21 -9.70 44.81 -1.46
N ILE A 22 -10.84 44.32 -0.92
CA ILE A 22 -12.26 44.28 -1.43
C ILE A 22 -12.65 42.88 -1.98
N LEU A 23 -13.73 42.17 -1.61
CA LEU A 23 -14.91 42.39 -0.75
C LEU A 23 -15.50 41.02 -0.32
N LEU A 24 -16.24 41.04 0.79
CA LEU A 24 -17.07 39.98 1.38
C LEU A 24 -18.50 40.00 0.77
N LEU A 25 -19.32 38.96 1.04
CA LEU A 25 -20.79 38.81 0.83
C LEU A 25 -21.29 38.36 -0.57
N ILE A 26 -22.34 37.54 -0.75
CA ILE A 26 -23.13 36.59 0.06
C ILE A 26 -24.13 35.89 -0.91
N LEU A 27 -24.44 34.62 -0.64
CA LEU A 27 -25.70 33.86 -0.91
C LEU A 27 -26.28 33.58 -2.33
N LEU A 28 -26.60 32.29 -2.47
CA LEU A 28 -27.76 31.64 -3.13
C LEU A 28 -27.80 31.58 -4.67
N TYR A 29 -27.69 30.37 -5.22
CA TYR A 29 -28.78 29.77 -6.01
C TYR A 29 -28.70 28.24 -5.95
N ALA A 30 -29.90 27.64 -5.94
CA ALA A 30 -30.26 26.33 -5.41
C ALA A 30 -30.09 25.17 -6.44
N PRO A 31 -30.35 23.90 -6.05
CA PRO A 31 -30.13 22.72 -6.88
C PRO A 31 -31.27 22.48 -7.87
N VAL A 32 -30.95 21.87 -9.01
CA VAL A 32 -31.92 21.32 -9.95
C VAL A 32 -32.40 19.97 -9.40
N GLN A 33 -33.63 19.93 -8.90
CA GLN A 33 -34.40 18.70 -8.67
C GLN A 33 -35.45 18.58 -9.78
N ALA A 34 -35.40 17.48 -10.51
CA ALA A 34 -36.46 17.09 -11.44
C ALA A 34 -37.63 16.51 -10.65
N GLN A 35 -38.80 17.12 -10.79
CA GLN A 35 -40.10 16.53 -10.45
C GLN A 35 -40.55 15.62 -11.60
N ASN A 36 -40.97 14.41 -11.25
CA ASN A 36 -41.95 13.66 -12.02
C ASN A 36 -42.94 13.10 -11.00
N ASP A 37 -44.10 13.73 -10.88
CA ASP A 37 -45.28 13.16 -10.24
C ASP A 37 -46.26 12.74 -11.33
N SER A 38 -46.66 11.47 -11.32
CA SER A 38 -48.06 11.08 -11.53
C SER A 38 -48.30 9.65 -11.06
N LEU A 39 -49.42 9.50 -10.36
CA LEU A 39 -49.87 8.32 -9.64
C LEU A 39 -50.73 7.38 -10.50
N ALA A 40 -50.77 6.13 -10.03
CA ALA A 40 -51.85 5.15 -10.11
C ALA A 40 -52.04 4.36 -11.42
N THR A 41 -51.82 3.05 -11.34
CA THR A 41 -52.92 2.10 -11.11
C THR A 41 -52.39 0.72 -10.74
N ALA A 42 -52.97 0.16 -9.68
CA ALA A 42 -52.79 -1.23 -9.30
C ALA A 42 -53.50 -2.14 -10.31
N ASN A 43 -52.87 -3.25 -10.69
CA ASN A 43 -53.60 -4.44 -11.11
C ASN A 43 -52.85 -5.71 -10.74
N ASN A 44 -53.56 -6.54 -9.97
CA ASN A 44 -53.19 -7.89 -9.56
C ASN A 44 -53.14 -8.83 -10.78
N GLY A 45 -52.21 -9.78 -10.76
CA GLY A 45 -52.44 -11.07 -11.42
C GLY A 45 -51.22 -11.71 -12.09
N ARG A 46 -50.66 -12.71 -11.40
CA ARG A 46 -49.96 -13.91 -11.93
C ARG A 46 -48.70 -13.69 -12.78
N MET A 47 -47.57 -14.10 -12.21
CA MET A 47 -46.74 -15.24 -12.67
C MET A 47 -45.43 -15.23 -11.86
N ASN A 48 -45.33 -16.07 -10.83
CA ASN A 48 -44.03 -16.34 -10.19
C ASN A 48 -43.23 -17.24 -11.11
N ALA A 49 -42.54 -16.62 -12.07
CA ALA A 49 -41.44 -17.22 -12.79
C ALA A 49 -40.21 -17.28 -11.87
N SER A 50 -39.74 -18.50 -11.67
CA SER A 50 -38.40 -18.81 -11.15
C SER A 50 -37.33 -18.15 -12.01
N THR A 51 -36.70 -17.06 -11.53
CA THR A 51 -35.37 -16.63 -11.97
C THR A 51 -34.70 -15.74 -10.92
N ALA A 52 -33.89 -16.32 -10.04
CA ALA A 52 -32.78 -15.60 -9.41
C ALA A 52 -31.61 -16.53 -9.08
N PRO A 53 -30.62 -16.70 -9.98
CA PRO A 53 -29.33 -17.23 -9.57
C PRO A 53 -28.11 -16.33 -9.90
N VAL A 54 -28.27 -15.17 -10.55
CA VAL A 54 -27.09 -14.45 -11.09
C VAL A 54 -26.53 -13.38 -10.14
N ALA A 55 -27.35 -12.65 -9.39
CA ALA A 55 -26.86 -11.57 -8.51
C ALA A 55 -26.20 -12.09 -7.20
N ASP A 56 -26.68 -13.23 -6.69
CA ASP A 56 -26.20 -13.80 -5.42
C ASP A 56 -24.80 -14.44 -5.55
N SER A 57 -24.46 -14.92 -6.75
CA SER A 57 -23.14 -15.52 -7.04
C SER A 57 -22.00 -14.49 -7.09
N LEU A 58 -22.26 -13.26 -7.57
CA LEU A 58 -21.27 -12.17 -7.62
C LEU A 58 -21.01 -11.57 -6.22
N ASN A 59 -22.04 -11.48 -5.38
CA ASN A 59 -21.91 -11.07 -3.98
C ASN A 59 -21.14 -12.11 -3.14
N GLY A 60 -21.31 -13.40 -3.44
CA GLY A 60 -20.57 -14.48 -2.77
C GLY A 60 -19.04 -14.41 -2.98
N LEU A 61 -18.59 -14.07 -4.19
CA LEU A 61 -17.16 -13.98 -4.52
C LEU A 61 -16.49 -12.71 -3.96
N THR A 62 -17.20 -11.59 -3.95
CA THR A 62 -16.67 -10.31 -3.44
C THR A 62 -16.50 -10.30 -1.91
N ASP A 63 -17.25 -11.13 -1.19
CA ASP A 63 -17.12 -11.35 0.25
C ASP A 63 -16.16 -12.48 0.66
N LEU A 64 -15.69 -13.28 -0.30
CA LEU A 64 -14.84 -14.44 -0.03
C LEU A 64 -13.57 -14.05 0.74
N PHE A 65 -12.90 -12.98 0.30
CA PHE A 65 -11.71 -12.40 0.94
C PHE A 65 -11.97 -11.78 2.33
N ALA A 66 -13.22 -11.50 2.68
CA ALA A 66 -13.57 -11.03 4.02
C ALA A 66 -13.79 -12.21 4.98
N LYS A 67 -14.33 -13.32 4.48
CA LYS A 67 -14.86 -14.44 5.27
C LYS A 67 -13.91 -15.63 5.40
N LYS A 68 -13.07 -15.89 4.40
CA LYS A 68 -12.16 -17.04 4.36
C LYS A 68 -10.73 -16.63 4.71
N GLU A 69 -9.96 -17.61 5.17
CA GLU A 69 -8.50 -17.51 5.15
C GLU A 69 -8.00 -17.68 3.72
N TYR A 70 -6.90 -16.99 3.40
CA TYR A 70 -6.33 -17.01 2.06
C TYR A 70 -4.87 -16.59 2.07
N SER A 71 -4.15 -16.96 1.01
CA SER A 71 -2.86 -16.40 0.67
C SER A 71 -2.85 -15.81 -0.73
N ILE A 72 -2.09 -14.72 -0.92
CA ILE A 72 -1.82 -14.15 -2.24
C ILE A 72 -0.31 -14.06 -2.41
N THR A 73 0.20 -14.66 -3.47
CA THR A 73 1.61 -14.57 -3.86
C THR A 73 1.76 -13.64 -5.04
N TYR A 74 2.77 -12.78 -5.00
CA TYR A 74 3.15 -11.84 -6.03
C TYR A 74 4.59 -12.10 -6.44
N THR A 75 4.86 -12.04 -7.74
CA THR A 75 6.22 -11.97 -8.26
C THR A 75 6.62 -10.51 -8.46
N LEU A 76 7.84 -10.18 -8.06
CA LEU A 76 8.49 -8.90 -8.26
C LEU A 76 9.29 -8.94 -9.56
N THR A 77 8.94 -8.07 -10.50
CA THR A 77 9.75 -7.79 -11.68
C THR A 77 10.28 -6.37 -11.63
N ILE A 78 11.54 -6.21 -12.01
CA ILE A 78 12.18 -4.90 -12.09
C ILE A 78 12.66 -4.75 -13.53
N ASP A 79 12.17 -3.69 -14.17
CA ASP A 79 12.65 -3.24 -15.46
C ASP A 79 13.39 -1.92 -15.26
N ALA A 80 14.71 -1.99 -15.31
CA ALA A 80 15.59 -0.85 -15.21
C ALA A 80 16.40 -0.70 -16.50
N LYS A 81 16.58 0.53 -16.96
CA LYS A 81 17.44 0.83 -18.11
C LYS A 81 18.88 0.30 -17.93
N ASN A 82 19.35 0.20 -16.68
CA ASN A 82 20.66 -0.38 -16.34
C ASN A 82 20.51 -1.68 -15.53
N LYS A 83 20.74 -2.81 -16.21
CA LYS A 83 20.67 -4.18 -15.66
C LYS A 83 21.85 -4.57 -14.74
N ARG A 84 22.74 -3.64 -14.39
CA ARG A 84 23.83 -3.87 -13.41
C ARG A 84 23.54 -3.25 -12.04
N SER A 85 22.35 -2.68 -11.85
CA SER A 85 22.00 -2.02 -10.58
C SER A 85 21.71 -3.04 -9.47
N ILE A 86 21.90 -2.63 -8.21
CA ILE A 86 21.49 -3.44 -7.05
C ILE A 86 19.99 -3.79 -7.09
N ALA A 87 19.17 -3.03 -7.81
CA ALA A 87 17.76 -3.33 -7.98
C ALA A 87 17.54 -4.68 -8.67
N GLU A 88 18.41 -5.11 -9.59
CA GLU A 88 18.29 -6.42 -10.23
C GLU A 88 18.40 -7.58 -9.25
N THR A 89 19.10 -7.42 -8.11
CA THR A 89 19.17 -8.46 -7.07
C THR A 89 17.85 -8.67 -6.33
N TYR A 90 16.86 -7.80 -6.56
CA TYR A 90 15.49 -7.97 -6.10
C TYR A 90 14.57 -8.55 -7.18
N ASN A 91 15.00 -8.55 -8.44
CA ASN A 91 14.22 -9.05 -9.56
C ASN A 91 13.97 -10.57 -9.41
N GLY A 92 12.77 -11.01 -9.75
CA GLY A 92 12.31 -12.39 -9.49
C GLY A 92 11.99 -12.69 -8.02
N GLY A 93 12.06 -11.70 -7.13
CA GLY A 93 11.64 -11.87 -5.74
C GLY A 93 10.15 -12.21 -5.61
N ALA A 94 9.76 -12.78 -4.49
CA ALA A 94 8.37 -13.11 -4.20
C ALA A 94 7.89 -12.38 -2.94
N LYS A 95 6.67 -11.84 -3.00
CA LYS A 95 5.92 -11.34 -1.85
C LYS A 95 4.74 -12.27 -1.62
N THR A 96 4.53 -12.78 -0.42
CA THR A 96 3.31 -13.55 -0.08
C THR A 96 2.63 -12.95 1.14
N LEU A 97 1.33 -12.70 1.03
CA LEU A 97 0.47 -12.30 2.14
C LEU A 97 -0.38 -13.49 2.56
N TYR A 98 -0.27 -13.92 3.82
CA TYR A 98 -1.13 -14.93 4.45
C TYR A 98 -2.11 -14.23 5.38
N ILE A 99 -3.40 -14.58 5.31
CA ILE A 99 -4.47 -14.04 6.15
C ILE A 99 -5.26 -15.21 6.77
N LYS A 100 -5.35 -15.24 8.10
CA LYS A 100 -6.20 -16.18 8.85
C LYS A 100 -6.85 -15.49 10.03
N GLY A 101 -8.16 -15.21 9.92
CA GLY A 101 -8.92 -14.53 10.96
C GLY A 101 -8.32 -13.18 11.35
N ASN A 102 -7.74 -13.09 12.54
CA ASN A 102 -7.11 -11.90 13.10
C ASN A 102 -5.58 -11.89 12.99
N LYS A 103 -5.00 -12.85 12.26
CA LYS A 103 -3.56 -13.01 12.03
C LYS A 103 -3.24 -12.72 10.56
N ALA A 104 -2.11 -12.05 10.33
CA ALA A 104 -1.54 -11.92 9.01
C ALA A 104 -0.02 -12.11 9.04
N LYS A 105 0.53 -12.63 7.95
CA LYS A 105 1.99 -12.68 7.75
C LYS A 105 2.31 -12.22 6.35
N LEU A 106 3.15 -11.21 6.24
CA LEU A 106 3.75 -10.79 4.99
C LEU A 106 5.16 -11.38 4.90
N VAL A 107 5.43 -12.08 3.82
CA VAL A 107 6.74 -12.63 3.49
C VAL A 107 7.26 -11.91 2.27
N PHE A 108 8.51 -11.47 2.31
CA PHE A 108 9.24 -11.03 1.13
C PHE A 108 10.56 -11.78 1.05
N ALA A 109 10.85 -12.37 -0.10
CA ALA A 109 12.07 -13.09 -0.37
C ALA A 109 12.63 -12.72 -1.75
N SER A 110 13.89 -12.31 -1.80
CA SER A 110 14.71 -12.13 -2.99
C SER A 110 16.15 -12.52 -2.67
N LEU A 111 17.05 -12.50 -3.66
CA LEU A 111 18.47 -12.78 -3.44
C LEU A 111 19.10 -11.84 -2.40
N MET A 112 18.68 -10.57 -2.39
CA MET A 112 19.20 -9.56 -1.46
C MET A 112 18.43 -9.51 -0.14
N ARG A 113 17.14 -9.86 -0.14
CA ARG A 113 16.28 -9.61 1.01
C ARG A 113 15.32 -10.71 1.36
N ILE A 114 15.43 -11.19 2.60
CA ILE A 114 14.40 -11.98 3.28
C ILE A 114 13.89 -11.18 4.47
N GLN A 115 12.58 -10.94 4.48
CA GLN A 115 11.88 -10.22 5.53
C GLN A 115 10.52 -10.87 5.79
N TYR A 116 10.17 -10.98 7.07
CA TYR A 116 8.84 -11.34 7.51
C TYR A 116 8.23 -10.18 8.29
N ILE A 117 6.94 -9.96 8.12
CA ILE A 117 6.15 -9.10 9.00
C ILE A 117 5.00 -9.93 9.54
N TYR A 118 4.99 -10.14 10.84
CA TYR A 118 3.94 -10.83 11.56
C TYR A 118 2.97 -9.80 12.12
N PHE A 119 1.69 -9.98 11.89
CA PHE A 119 0.62 -9.17 12.43
C PHE A 119 -0.35 -10.06 13.20
N THR A 120 -0.75 -9.58 14.36
CA THR A 120 -1.87 -10.16 15.09
C THR A 120 -2.66 -9.04 15.72
N ALA A 121 -3.98 -9.17 15.75
CA ALA A 121 -4.82 -8.27 16.53
C ALA A 121 -4.65 -8.50 18.04
N VAL A 122 -4.17 -9.67 18.46
CA VAL A 122 -4.01 -10.06 19.89
C VAL A 122 -2.86 -11.07 19.99
N THR A 123 -1.88 -10.88 20.89
CA THR A 123 -0.71 -11.74 21.20
C THR A 123 0.61 -11.57 20.40
N LEU A 124 1.11 -10.34 20.32
CA LEU A 124 2.56 -10.13 20.50
C LEU A 124 2.77 -9.57 21.91
N PRO A 125 3.95 -9.72 22.54
CA PRO A 125 4.14 -9.40 23.96
C PRO A 125 3.46 -8.08 24.38
N ALA A 126 2.38 -8.28 25.15
CA ALA A 126 1.43 -7.37 25.79
C ALA A 126 0.75 -6.21 25.03
N LYS A 127 1.33 -5.56 24.00
CA LYS A 127 0.68 -4.44 23.25
C LYS A 127 1.20 -4.24 21.82
N LYS A 128 1.97 -5.19 21.29
CA LYS A 128 2.61 -5.08 19.98
C LYS A 128 1.64 -5.59 18.89
N VAL A 129 1.57 -4.89 17.77
CA VAL A 129 0.66 -5.19 16.65
C VAL A 129 1.40 -5.75 15.43
N ALA A 130 2.72 -5.50 15.36
CA ALA A 130 3.57 -5.99 14.27
C ALA A 130 4.95 -6.42 14.78
N VAL A 131 5.50 -7.50 14.23
CA VAL A 131 6.92 -7.87 14.34
C VAL A 131 7.52 -7.91 12.96
N ILE A 132 8.56 -7.11 12.72
CA ILE A 132 9.32 -7.07 11.48
C ILE A 132 10.64 -7.78 11.72
N THR A 133 10.96 -8.81 10.94
CA THR A 133 12.27 -9.47 10.94
C THR A 133 13.07 -9.05 9.70
N LYS A 134 14.39 -8.99 9.83
CA LYS A 134 15.29 -8.91 8.67
C LYS A 134 16.33 -10.01 8.79
N GLU A 135 16.39 -10.84 7.75
CA GLU A 135 17.33 -11.97 7.70
C GLU A 135 18.50 -11.75 6.76
N SER A 136 18.47 -10.67 5.97
CA SER A 136 19.62 -10.23 5.19
C SER A 136 20.78 -9.85 6.09
N GLY A 137 21.88 -10.58 5.95
CA GLY A 137 23.09 -10.36 6.73
C GLY A 137 23.07 -11.05 8.10
N LYS A 138 24.26 -11.09 8.72
CA LYS A 138 24.43 -11.59 10.09
C LYS A 138 24.89 -10.42 10.97
N PRO A 139 24.33 -10.26 12.18
CA PRO A 139 23.27 -11.08 12.78
C PRO A 139 21.86 -10.73 12.27
N LYS A 140 20.98 -11.74 12.22
CA LYS A 140 19.54 -11.54 11.96
C LYS A 140 18.91 -10.75 13.12
N TYR A 141 17.95 -9.89 12.83
CA TYR A 141 17.31 -9.07 13.86
C TYR A 141 15.80 -8.90 13.66
N TYR A 142 15.12 -8.50 14.73
CA TYR A 142 13.70 -8.15 14.67
C TYR A 142 13.39 -6.85 15.42
N MET A 143 12.29 -6.21 15.02
CA MET A 143 11.68 -5.07 15.71
C MET A 143 10.22 -5.43 16.03
N ALA A 144 9.78 -5.18 17.25
CA ALA A 144 8.39 -5.36 17.66
C ALA A 144 7.76 -3.98 17.88
N LEU A 145 6.69 -3.68 17.13
CA LEU A 145 6.03 -2.39 17.04
C LEU A 145 4.66 -2.43 17.71
N ASP A 146 4.35 -1.45 18.56
CA ASP A 146 2.97 -1.20 19.00
C ASP A 146 2.18 -0.43 17.93
N ALA A 147 0.90 -0.17 18.21
CA ALA A 147 0.02 0.51 17.26
C ALA A 147 0.52 1.91 16.86
N LYS A 148 1.12 2.66 17.80
CA LYS A 148 1.65 4.00 17.53
C LYS A 148 2.92 3.90 16.68
N GLU A 149 3.82 2.99 17.04
CA GLU A 149 5.06 2.72 16.29
C GLU A 149 4.76 2.19 14.88
N TRP A 150 3.76 1.32 14.72
CA TRP A 150 3.31 0.83 13.40
C TRP A 150 2.74 1.94 12.55
N LYS A 151 1.93 2.83 13.13
CA LYS A 151 1.43 4.01 12.42
C LYS A 151 2.58 4.91 11.98
N GLU A 152 3.52 5.22 12.87
CA GLU A 152 4.68 6.05 12.53
C GLU A 152 5.54 5.41 11.43
N TYR A 153 5.79 4.08 11.50
CA TYR A 153 6.51 3.33 10.47
C TYR A 153 5.86 3.42 9.08
N ASN A 154 4.54 3.60 9.04
CA ASN A 154 3.76 3.70 7.81
C ASN A 154 3.31 5.12 7.46
N LYS A 155 3.80 6.13 8.17
CA LYS A 155 3.37 7.53 8.03
C LYS A 155 3.52 8.08 6.60
N LYS A 156 4.48 7.55 5.83
CA LYS A 156 4.63 7.85 4.40
C LYS A 156 3.40 7.53 3.54
N TYR A 157 2.46 6.73 4.05
CA TYR A 157 1.22 6.36 3.38
C TYR A 157 -0.02 7.09 3.93
N ASP A 158 0.09 7.87 5.01
CA ASP A 158 -1.08 8.45 5.70
C ASP A 158 -1.86 9.42 4.82
N SER A 159 -1.17 10.17 3.96
CA SER A 159 -1.78 11.12 3.01
C SER A 159 -1.82 10.60 1.58
N ALA A 160 -1.78 9.27 1.38
CA ALA A 160 -1.94 8.68 0.06
C ALA A 160 -3.37 8.90 -0.47
N ILE A 161 -3.48 9.29 -1.74
CA ILE A 161 -4.75 9.56 -2.41
C ILE A 161 -4.93 8.56 -3.55
N CYS A 162 -6.13 8.02 -3.71
CA CYS A 162 -6.48 7.15 -4.82
C CYS A 162 -7.35 7.90 -5.83
N ARG A 163 -7.02 7.82 -7.13
CA ARG A 163 -7.87 8.22 -8.25
C ARG A 163 -8.31 6.98 -9.00
N PHE A 164 -9.61 6.80 -9.17
CA PHE A 164 -10.16 5.62 -9.85
C PHE A 164 -10.41 5.91 -11.31
N THR A 165 -10.25 4.90 -12.17
CA THR A 165 -10.61 4.99 -13.59
C THR A 165 -11.62 3.91 -13.95
N ASN A 166 -12.12 3.98 -15.18
CA ASN A 166 -13.00 2.95 -15.75
C ASN A 166 -12.21 1.81 -16.41
N ASP A 167 -10.88 1.92 -16.49
CA ASP A 167 -10.04 0.88 -17.10
C ASP A 167 -10.09 -0.39 -16.26
N SER A 168 -10.12 -1.53 -16.95
CA SER A 168 -10.06 -2.84 -16.31
C SER A 168 -9.25 -3.83 -17.14
N LEU A 169 -8.73 -4.84 -16.46
CA LEU A 169 -8.08 -5.99 -17.09
C LEU A 169 -8.23 -7.22 -16.21
N GLN A 170 -7.99 -8.40 -16.76
CA GLN A 170 -8.12 -9.66 -16.05
C GLN A 170 -6.76 -10.12 -15.50
N ILE A 171 -6.66 -10.40 -14.19
CA ILE A 171 -5.48 -11.00 -13.52
C ILE A 171 -5.94 -12.24 -12.76
N LEU A 172 -5.32 -13.40 -13.00
CA LEU A 172 -5.70 -14.68 -12.38
C LEU A 172 -7.21 -14.98 -12.51
N ASN A 173 -7.80 -14.61 -13.65
CA ASN A 173 -9.24 -14.67 -13.95
C ASN A 173 -10.14 -13.67 -13.19
N TYR A 174 -9.59 -12.79 -12.36
CA TYR A 174 -10.35 -11.71 -11.69
C TYR A 174 -10.39 -10.43 -12.53
N TRP A 175 -11.57 -9.87 -12.72
CA TRP A 175 -11.75 -8.55 -13.35
C TRP A 175 -11.29 -7.44 -12.40
N CYS A 176 -10.10 -6.90 -12.69
CA CYS A 176 -9.45 -5.89 -11.87
C CYS A 176 -9.70 -4.50 -12.44
N LYS A 177 -10.10 -3.57 -11.58
CA LYS A 177 -10.19 -2.14 -11.90
C LYS A 177 -8.85 -1.47 -11.69
N LYS A 178 -8.57 -0.45 -12.50
CA LYS A 178 -7.37 0.37 -12.36
C LYS A 178 -7.60 1.56 -11.42
N ALA A 179 -6.57 1.90 -10.67
CA ALA A 179 -6.50 3.12 -9.89
C ALA A 179 -5.07 3.68 -9.92
N PHE A 180 -4.96 4.98 -9.72
CA PHE A 180 -3.69 5.65 -9.45
C PHE A 180 -3.62 5.94 -7.96
N LEU A 181 -2.55 5.50 -7.30
CA LEU A 181 -2.25 5.81 -5.92
C LEU A 181 -1.11 6.82 -5.87
N ILE A 182 -1.38 7.98 -5.32
CA ILE A 182 -0.46 9.11 -5.27
C ILE A 182 0.06 9.24 -3.85
N LEU A 183 1.37 9.09 -3.68
CA LEU A 183 2.06 9.25 -2.40
C LEU A 183 2.35 10.74 -2.11
N PRO A 184 2.61 11.11 -0.84
CA PRO A 184 2.85 12.51 -0.46
C PRO A 184 4.08 13.15 -1.12
N ASP A 185 5.04 12.32 -1.55
CA ASP A 185 6.23 12.73 -2.30
C ASP A 185 5.98 12.84 -3.81
N GLN A 186 4.70 12.84 -4.23
CA GLN A 186 4.22 12.88 -5.61
C GLN A 186 4.58 11.64 -6.45
N ASN A 187 5.12 10.57 -5.84
CA ASN A 187 5.28 9.31 -6.55
C ASN A 187 3.90 8.70 -6.83
N GLU A 188 3.65 8.39 -8.09
CA GLU A 188 2.43 7.74 -8.54
C GLU A 188 2.66 6.24 -8.72
N LEU A 189 1.67 5.46 -8.28
CA LEU A 189 1.58 4.05 -8.53
C LEU A 189 0.36 3.73 -9.37
N ILE A 190 0.55 2.81 -10.32
CA ILE A 190 -0.56 2.19 -11.04
C ILE A 190 -0.96 0.95 -10.26
N ILE A 191 -2.22 0.86 -9.85
CA ILE A 191 -2.79 -0.26 -9.10
C ILE A 191 -3.86 -0.93 -9.95
N TYR A 192 -3.84 -2.25 -10.05
CA TYR A 192 -4.97 -3.05 -10.51
C TYR A 192 -5.50 -3.86 -9.33
N TYR A 193 -6.79 -3.72 -9.03
CA TYR A 193 -7.41 -4.35 -7.87
C TYR A 193 -8.71 -5.05 -8.25
N TYR A 194 -8.96 -6.21 -7.65
CA TYR A 194 -10.26 -6.87 -7.71
C TYR A 194 -11.21 -6.18 -6.70
N PRO A 195 -12.38 -5.66 -7.13
CA PRO A 195 -13.35 -5.02 -6.24
C PRO A 195 -13.99 -6.05 -5.31
N ALA A 196 -13.42 -6.21 -4.13
CA ALA A 196 -13.84 -7.17 -3.12
C ALA A 196 -13.57 -6.61 -1.72
N ARG A 197 -14.23 -7.17 -0.72
CA ARG A 197 -14.04 -6.74 0.66
C ARG A 197 -12.85 -7.47 1.28
N PRO A 198 -11.71 -6.81 1.58
CA PRO A 198 -10.64 -7.44 2.31
C PRO A 198 -11.00 -7.69 3.77
N ASN A 199 -10.45 -8.74 4.35
CA ASN A 199 -10.43 -8.95 5.79
C ASN A 199 -9.81 -7.73 6.52
N LYS A 200 -10.32 -7.40 7.72
CA LYS A 200 -9.84 -6.25 8.52
C LYS A 200 -8.32 -6.29 8.78
N THR A 201 -7.80 -7.49 9.04
CA THR A 201 -6.38 -7.74 9.30
C THR A 201 -5.53 -7.49 8.06
N ALA A 202 -6.02 -7.87 6.86
CA ALA A 202 -5.34 -7.60 5.59
C ALA A 202 -5.17 -6.09 5.35
N ARG A 203 -6.23 -5.30 5.59
CA ARG A 203 -6.15 -3.82 5.50
C ARG A 203 -5.16 -3.21 6.47
N ALA A 204 -5.03 -3.77 7.67
CA ALA A 204 -4.08 -3.28 8.68
C ALA A 204 -2.63 -3.65 8.34
N ALA A 205 -2.42 -4.79 7.67
CA ALA A 205 -1.12 -5.32 7.29
C ALA A 205 -0.49 -4.60 6.09
N GLU A 206 -1.30 -4.03 5.18
CA GLU A 206 -0.84 -3.25 4.03
C GLU A 206 -1.41 -1.81 4.02
N PRO A 207 -0.96 -0.92 4.93
CA PRO A 207 -1.49 0.46 5.06
C PRO A 207 -1.38 1.29 3.79
N MET A 208 -0.42 0.97 2.92
CA MET A 208 -0.25 1.61 1.62
C MET A 208 -1.54 1.58 0.80
N PHE A 209 -2.29 0.48 0.81
CA PHE A 209 -3.48 0.31 -0.03
C PHE A 209 -4.78 0.73 0.67
N LYS A 210 -4.70 1.53 1.74
CA LYS A 210 -5.86 1.88 2.58
C LYS A 210 -7.03 2.51 1.81
N CYS A 211 -6.75 3.29 0.75
CA CYS A 211 -7.75 3.93 -0.10
C CYS A 211 -8.27 3.05 -1.25
N ILE A 212 -7.72 1.84 -1.45
CA ILE A 212 -8.17 0.92 -2.50
C ILE A 212 -9.35 0.08 -1.95
N PRO A 213 -10.52 0.10 -2.60
CA PRO A 213 -11.69 -0.66 -2.17
C PRO A 213 -11.65 -2.09 -2.75
N GLY A 214 -10.60 -2.85 -2.42
CA GLY A 214 -10.36 -4.13 -3.06
C GLY A 214 -9.16 -4.92 -2.61
N ILE A 215 -8.94 -6.02 -3.31
CA ILE A 215 -7.73 -6.83 -3.24
C ILE A 215 -6.80 -6.37 -4.35
N VAL A 216 -5.63 -5.85 -3.98
CA VAL A 216 -4.63 -5.43 -4.98
C VAL A 216 -4.06 -6.67 -5.65
N MET A 217 -4.17 -6.76 -6.97
CA MET A 217 -3.71 -7.91 -7.77
C MET A 217 -2.42 -7.57 -8.51
N GLN A 218 -2.21 -6.30 -8.83
CA GLN A 218 -0.94 -5.80 -9.35
C GLN A 218 -0.72 -4.36 -8.91
N TYR A 219 0.54 -3.99 -8.71
CA TYR A 219 0.91 -2.60 -8.52
C TYR A 219 2.28 -2.30 -9.12
N GLU A 220 2.42 -1.09 -9.65
CA GLU A 220 3.60 -0.64 -10.35
C GLU A 220 4.13 0.64 -9.72
N PHE A 221 5.42 0.67 -9.38
CA PHE A 221 6.13 1.91 -9.07
C PHE A 221 6.83 2.41 -10.32
N HIS A 222 6.63 3.69 -10.63
CA HIS A 222 7.32 4.38 -11.70
C HIS A 222 8.24 5.41 -11.06
N LYS A 223 9.55 5.17 -11.09
CA LYS A 223 10.54 6.13 -10.59
C LYS A 223 11.09 6.93 -11.77
N ASN A 224 10.61 8.16 -11.96
CA ASN A 224 11.07 9.13 -12.96
C ASN A 224 11.29 8.53 -14.37
N ASN A 225 10.43 7.61 -14.80
CA ASN A 225 10.51 6.90 -16.09
C ASN A 225 11.83 6.13 -16.36
N LYS A 226 12.69 5.94 -15.34
CA LYS A 226 13.98 5.24 -15.45
C LYS A 226 13.91 3.80 -14.96
N GLN A 227 12.98 3.52 -14.07
CA GLN A 227 12.79 2.21 -13.46
C GLN A 227 11.32 1.94 -13.21
N LYS A 228 10.87 0.77 -13.66
CA LYS A 228 9.56 0.23 -13.40
C LYS A 228 9.71 -0.97 -12.46
N ILE A 229 9.01 -0.94 -11.33
CA ILE A 229 8.97 -2.05 -10.37
C ILE A 229 7.54 -2.56 -10.33
N VAL A 230 7.32 -3.80 -10.73
CA VAL A 230 5.98 -4.40 -10.81
C VAL A 230 5.88 -5.56 -9.84
N TYR A 231 4.81 -5.57 -9.06
CA TYR A 231 4.39 -6.73 -8.30
C TYR A 231 3.11 -7.26 -8.94
N SER A 232 3.12 -8.47 -9.46
CA SER A 232 1.95 -9.10 -10.09
C SER A 232 1.58 -10.36 -9.32
N ALA A 233 0.29 -10.48 -8.94
CA ALA A 233 -0.22 -11.68 -8.31
C ALA A 233 -0.08 -12.87 -9.26
N THR A 234 0.50 -13.95 -8.76
CA THR A 234 0.74 -15.19 -9.49
C THR A 234 -0.07 -16.36 -8.95
N ASP A 235 -0.50 -16.29 -7.69
CA ASP A 235 -1.33 -17.32 -7.07
C ASP A 235 -2.24 -16.72 -5.99
N ILE A 236 -3.45 -17.29 -5.89
CA ILE A 236 -4.37 -17.07 -4.78
C ILE A 236 -4.87 -18.43 -4.32
N SER A 237 -4.67 -18.73 -3.04
CA SER A 237 -5.12 -19.97 -2.43
C SER A 237 -6.08 -19.69 -1.28
N PHE A 238 -7.17 -20.43 -1.24
CA PHE A 238 -8.14 -20.47 -0.13
C PHE A 238 -8.06 -21.79 0.64
N LEU A 239 -6.98 -22.56 0.42
CA LEU A 239 -6.72 -23.78 1.18
C LEU A 239 -6.45 -23.46 2.66
N PRO A 240 -6.71 -24.40 3.57
CA PRO A 240 -6.44 -24.20 4.98
C PRO A 240 -4.98 -23.80 5.25
N ILE A 241 -4.79 -22.79 6.09
CA ILE A 241 -3.47 -22.25 6.46
C ILE A 241 -3.12 -22.76 7.86
N ASP A 242 -1.99 -23.47 7.97
CA ASP A 242 -1.46 -23.92 9.27
C ASP A 242 -1.15 -22.70 10.17
N ASP A 243 -1.60 -22.75 11.42
CA ASP A 243 -1.32 -21.73 12.43
C ASP A 243 0.18 -21.54 12.69
N ASN A 244 1.00 -22.56 12.45
CA ASN A 244 2.45 -22.51 12.54
C ASN A 244 3.06 -21.45 11.61
N ILE A 245 2.42 -21.12 10.48
CA ILE A 245 2.90 -20.07 9.56
C ILE A 245 3.02 -18.73 10.30
N PHE A 246 2.12 -18.44 11.23
CA PHE A 246 2.05 -17.18 11.97
C PHE A 246 2.92 -17.14 13.23
N GLN A 247 3.58 -18.24 13.60
CA GLN A 247 4.43 -18.28 14.79
C GLN A 247 5.75 -17.55 14.55
N PHE A 248 6.02 -16.53 15.36
CA PHE A 248 7.33 -15.86 15.41
C PHE A 248 8.22 -16.51 16.47
N LYS A 249 9.47 -16.84 16.10
CA LYS A 249 10.46 -17.50 16.98
C LYS A 249 11.57 -16.52 17.37
N PRO A 250 11.43 -15.73 18.46
CA PRO A 250 12.37 -14.65 18.81
C PRO A 250 13.80 -15.12 19.09
N ALA A 251 13.98 -16.36 19.58
CA ALA A 251 15.30 -16.90 19.91
C ALA A 251 16.29 -16.94 18.73
N GLN A 252 15.81 -16.85 17.49
CA GLN A 252 16.63 -16.85 16.27
C GLN A 252 17.14 -15.46 15.88
N TYR A 253 16.80 -14.40 16.64
CA TYR A 253 17.02 -13.02 16.24
C TYR A 253 17.51 -12.15 17.41
N ILE A 254 18.34 -11.16 17.08
CA ILE A 254 18.64 -10.07 18.01
C ILE A 254 17.50 -9.06 18.01
N ARG A 255 16.99 -8.71 19.19
CA ARG A 255 15.96 -7.66 19.31
C ARG A 255 16.60 -6.29 19.09
N LYS A 256 16.05 -5.50 18.15
CA LYS A 256 16.35 -4.08 18.00
C LYS A 256 15.16 -3.23 18.41
N LYS A 257 15.43 -2.11 19.07
CA LYS A 257 14.41 -1.09 19.34
C LYS A 257 14.07 -0.36 18.04
N TYR A 258 12.78 -0.12 17.81
CA TYR A 258 12.36 0.75 16.72
C TYR A 258 12.74 2.20 17.02
N ILE A 259 13.35 2.85 16.03
CA ILE A 259 13.70 4.27 16.08
C ILE A 259 13.14 4.90 14.80
N PRO A 260 12.10 5.75 14.91
CA PRO A 260 11.55 6.48 13.77
C PRO A 260 12.65 7.20 12.98
N GLY A 261 12.60 7.15 11.64
CA GLY A 261 13.59 7.82 10.81
C GLY A 261 14.97 7.16 10.74
N LYS A 262 15.24 6.04 11.45
CA LYS A 262 16.41 5.18 11.21
C LYS A 262 16.07 3.92 10.41
N ALA A 263 14.87 3.36 10.60
CA ALA A 263 14.38 2.25 9.77
C ALA A 263 13.90 2.73 8.38
N ASP A 264 13.39 3.97 8.32
CA ASP A 264 12.92 4.65 7.10
C ASP A 264 14.04 5.32 6.31
N GLN A 265 15.21 5.48 6.94
CA GLN A 265 16.46 5.59 6.20
C GLN A 265 16.77 4.21 5.62
N VAL A 266 16.05 3.86 4.56
CA VAL A 266 16.81 3.52 3.36
C VAL A 266 17.69 4.74 3.17
N ASN A 267 18.94 4.64 3.64
CA ASN A 267 19.95 5.67 3.47
C ASN A 267 19.72 6.21 2.07
N LYS A 268 19.58 7.52 1.83
CA LYS A 268 19.44 7.98 0.44
C LYS A 268 20.57 7.37 -0.41
N LYS A 269 21.75 7.12 0.19
CA LYS A 269 22.86 6.30 -0.34
C LYS A 269 22.58 4.81 -0.70
N ASN A 270 21.58 4.16 -0.11
CA ASN A 270 21.23 2.74 -0.31
C ASN A 270 19.87 2.49 -0.98
N LEU A 271 19.10 3.55 -1.28
CA LEU A 271 18.47 3.57 -2.60
C LEU A 271 19.62 3.82 -3.59
N PRO A 272 19.59 3.32 -4.83
CA PRO A 272 20.51 3.86 -5.82
C PRO A 272 20.25 5.37 -5.94
N VAL A 273 21.05 6.15 -5.21
CA VAL A 273 21.55 7.44 -5.65
C VAL A 273 22.55 7.06 -6.73
N ILE A 274 22.12 7.23 -7.96
CA ILE A 274 23.06 7.38 -9.06
C ILE A 274 23.61 8.78 -8.80
N GLU A 275 24.85 8.86 -8.33
CA GLU A 275 25.58 10.12 -8.24
C GLU A 275 25.53 10.78 -9.62
N GLU A 276 25.07 12.02 -9.65
CA GLU A 276 25.16 12.91 -10.81
C GLU A 276 26.61 13.36 -10.94
N ASP A 277 27.52 12.49 -11.35
CA ASP A 277 28.87 12.89 -11.73
C ASP A 277 29.34 11.94 -12.83
N GLU A 278 29.06 12.34 -14.08
CA GLU A 278 29.92 12.24 -15.27
C GLU A 278 29.10 12.69 -16.48
N LEU A 279 29.08 14.02 -16.67
CA LEU A 279 28.89 14.68 -17.96
C LEU A 279 30.17 14.55 -18.79
#